data_AF-A0A378X068-F1
#
_entry.id   AF-A0A378X068-F1
#
_cell.length_a   1.000
_cell.length_b   1.000
_cell.length_c   1.000
_cell.angle_alpha   90.00
_cell.angle_beta   90.00
_cell.angle_gamma   90.00
#
_symmetry.space_group_name_H-M   'P 1'
#
loop_
_entity.id
_entity.type
_entity.pdbx_description
1 polymer ?
#
loop_
_entity_poly.entity_id
_entity_poly.type
_entity_poly.pdbx_seq_one_letter_code
_entity_poly.pdbx_strand_id
1 'polypeptide(L)' 'MIDELPRRRPGESGFVRYPTTLPCAALLIRVAQGLDEWSDRDRLESGPEEP' A
#
# COMPACT_ATOMS: atom_id res chain seq x y z
N MET A 1 20.88 15.40 2.50
CA MET A 1 19.65 15.06 3.22
C MET A 1 19.12 13.80 2.58
N ILE A 2 19.19 12.68 3.28
CA ILE A 2 18.50 11.47 2.83
C ILE A 2 17.12 11.64 3.43
N ASP A 3 16.15 12.05 2.62
CA ASP A 3 14.75 12.05 3.04
C ASP A 3 14.45 10.62 3.48
N GLU A 4 14.30 10.45 4.79
CA GLU A 4 14.01 9.16 5.38
C GLU A 4 12.62 8.76 4.90
N LEU A 5 12.57 7.86 3.91
CA LEU A 5 11.30 7.38 3.37
C LEU A 5 10.48 6.83 4.55
N PRO A 6 9.23 7.27 4.72
CA PRO A 6 8.42 6.87 5.86
C PRO A 6 8.31 5.34 5.89
N ARG A 7 8.87 4.74 6.94
CA ARG A 7 8.81 3.29 7.18
C ARG A 7 7.36 2.92 7.47
N ARG A 8 6.69 2.33 6.48
CA ARG A 8 5.33 1.80 6.67
C ARG A 8 5.36 0.55 7.53
N ARG A 9 4.37 0.41 8.42
CA ARG A 9 4.11 -0.86 9.09
C ARG A 9 3.18 -1.71 8.22
N PRO A 10 3.40 -3.03 8.13
CA PRO A 10 2.46 -3.93 7.47
C PRO A 10 1.06 -3.75 8.09
N GLY A 11 0.06 -3.43 7.27
CA GLY A 11 -1.33 -3.21 7.70
C GLY A 11 -1.72 -1.76 8.05
N GLU A 12 -0.83 -0.78 7.91
CA GLU A 12 -1.23 0.63 7.97
C GLU A 12 -1.89 1.05 6.64
N SER A 13 -3.23 1.10 6.65
CA SER A 13 -4.02 1.62 5.53
C SER A 13 -3.85 3.14 5.44
N GLY A 14 -3.31 3.62 4.32
CA GLY A 14 -3.18 5.05 4.06
C GLY A 14 -1.90 5.39 3.31
N PHE A 15 -1.96 5.34 1.98
CA PHE A 15 -0.94 6.01 1.20
C PHE A 15 -1.01 7.49 1.50
N VAL A 16 0.10 8.08 1.97
CA VAL A 16 0.28 9.52 1.87
C VAL A 16 0.02 9.88 0.41
N ARG A 17 -1.07 10.61 0.15
CA ARG A 17 -1.41 11.07 -1.20
C ARG A 17 -0.34 12.08 -1.59
N TYR A 18 0.76 11.59 -2.14
CA TYR A 18 1.79 12.44 -2.72
C TYR A 18 1.22 13.04 -4.00
N PRO A 19 0.98 14.36 -4.06
CA PRO A 19 0.63 14.99 -5.32
C PRO A 19 1.86 14.87 -6.24
N THR A 20 1.80 13.92 -7.17
CA THR A 20 2.81 13.79 -8.22
C THR A 20 2.28 14.41 -9.50
N THR A 21 3.09 15.27 -10.12
CA THR A 21 2.85 15.81 -11.46
C THR A 21 3.39 14.90 -12.55
N LEU A 22 4.14 13.84 -12.18
CA LEU A 22 4.73 12.87 -13.09
C LEU A 22 3.78 11.69 -13.35
N PRO A 23 3.36 11.46 -14.61
CA PRO A 23 2.43 10.37 -14.95
C PRO A 23 2.93 8.98 -14.57
N CYS A 24 4.22 8.70 -14.77
CA CYS A 24 4.82 7.40 -14.43
C CYS A 24 4.75 7.12 -12.93
N ALA A 25 5.01 8.13 -12.10
CA ALA A 25 4.89 7.99 -10.65
C ALA A 25 3.43 7.83 -10.22
N ALA A 26 2.48 8.51 -10.87
CA ALA A 26 1.05 8.35 -10.59
C ALA A 26 0.57 6.91 -10.85
N LEU A 27 1.06 6.29 -11.94
CA LEU A 27 0.79 4.89 -12.25
C LEU A 27 1.32 3.96 -11.15
N LEU A 28 2.59 4.14 -10.75
CA LEU A 28 3.21 3.31 -9.71
C LEU A 28 2.51 3.43 -8.36
N ILE A 29 2.10 4.64 -7.97
CA ILE A 29 1.32 4.86 -6.73
C ILE A 29 -0.01 4.10 -6.77
N ARG A 30 -0.74 4.15 -7.91
CA ARG A 30 -2.02 3.46 -8.06
C ARG A 30 -1.86 1.93 -8.04
N VAL A 31 -0.82 1.41 -8.68
CA VAL A 31 -0.53 -0.04 -8.66
C VAL A 31 -0.23 -0.49 -7.24
N ALA A 32 0.61 0.25 -6.51
CA ALA A 32 0.90 -0.06 -5.11
C ALA A 32 -0.36 -0.04 -4.24
N GLN A 33 -1.25 0.94 -4.45
CA GLN A 33 -2.56 0.99 -3.76
C GLN A 33 -3.41 -0.25 -4.01
N GLY A 34 -3.54 -0.68 -5.26
CA GLY A 34 -4.32 -1.88 -5.59
C GLY A 34 -3.72 -3.17 -5.03
N LEU A 35 -2.39 -3.26 -4.93
CA LEU A 35 -1.72 -4.41 -4.33
C LEU A 35 -1.94 -4.48 -2.82
N ASP A 36 -1.87 -3.34 -2.12
CA ASP A 36 -2.15 -3.28 -0.68
C ASP A 36 -3.61 -3.67 -0.40
N GLU A 37 -4.58 -3.12 -1.15
CA GLU A 37 -6.01 -3.47 -1.04
C GLU A 37 -6.27 -4.96 -1.32
N TRP A 38 -5.62 -5.52 -2.34
CA TRP A 38 -5.73 -6.94 -2.64
C TRP A 38 -5.13 -7.81 -1.54
N SER A 39 -3.96 -7.43 -1.01
CA SER A 39 -3.31 -8.14 0.10
C SER A 39 -4.14 -8.11 1.38
N ASP A 40 -4.77 -6.98 1.70
CA ASP A 40 -5.67 -6.86 2.85
C ASP A 40 -6.90 -7.77 2.69
N ARG A 41 -7.46 -7.82 1.47
CA ARG A 41 -8.59 -8.71 1.16
C ARG A 41 -8.20 -10.19 1.22
N ASP A 42 -7.06 -10.55 0.64
CA ASP A 42 -6.51 -11.90 0.68
C ASP A 42 -6.30 -12.37 2.12
N ARG A 43 -5.79 -11.50 3.00
CA ARG A 43 -5.62 -11.79 4.42
C ARG A 43 -6.94 -11.94 5.19
N LEU A 44 -7.98 -11.20 4.81
CA LEU A 44 -9.33 -11.33 5.38
C LEU A 44 -10.04 -12.61 4.90
N GLU A 45 -9.88 -12.96 3.62
CA GLU A 45 -10.40 -14.20 3.03
C GLU A 45 -9.65 -15.44 3.56
N SER A 46 -8.37 -15.29 3.87
CA SER A 46 -7.51 -16.30 4.50
C SER A 46 -7.61 -16.32 6.04
N GLY A 47 -8.73 -15.84 6.61
CA GLY A 47 -8.99 -15.92 8.05
C GLY A 47 -8.71 -17.32 8.61
N PRO A 48 -8.30 -17.42 9.89
CA PRO A 48 -7.76 -18.67 10.44
C PRO A 48 -8.80 -19.78 10.27
N GLU A 49 -8.37 -20.91 9.71
CA GLU A 49 -8.98 -22.20 10.02
C GLU A 49 -8.99 -22.30 11.56
N GLU A 50 -10.12 -21.97 12.18
CA GLU A 50 -10.40 -22.38 13.55
C GLU A 50 -10.42 -23.91 13.56
N PRO A 51 -9.61 -24.59 14.40
CA PRO A 51 -9.68 -26.03 14.57
C PRO A 51 -10.98 -26.49 15.26
#